data_AF-A0A967AA90-F1
#
_entry.id   AF-A0A967AA90-F1
#
_cell.length_a   1.000
_cell.length_b   1.000
_cell.length_c   1.000
_cell.angle_alpha   90.00
_cell.angle_beta   90.00
_cell.angle_gamma   90.00
#
_symmetry.space_group_name_H-M   'P 1'
#
loop_
_entity.id
_entity.type
_entity.pdbx_description
1 polymer ?
#
loop_
_entity_poly.entity_id
_entity_poly.type
_entity_poly.pdbx_seq_one_letter_code
_entity_poly.pdbx_strand_id
1 'polypeptide(L)' 'MLRAYLNYGLIASVVVWAAIVGVMAYRLNESPWRWAFVGLVFAGGLTVAAILWIKHYVDRQANAIDRRSRE' A
#
# COMPACT_ATOMS: atom_id res chain seq x y z
N MET A 1 -16.17 12.38 0.78
CA MET A 1 -15.41 12.28 -0.48
C MET A 1 -13.95 12.72 -0.36
N LEU A 2 -13.61 13.82 0.34
CA LEU A 2 -12.20 14.25 0.57
C LEU A 2 -11.30 13.18 1.22
N ARG A 3 -11.82 12.44 2.21
CA ARG A 3 -11.07 11.39 2.92
C ARG A 3 -10.70 10.19 2.04
N ALA A 4 -11.50 9.92 1.01
CA ALA A 4 -11.18 8.90 0.01
C ALA A 4 -10.05 9.38 -0.90
N TYR A 5 -10.09 10.64 -1.35
CA TYR A 5 -9.04 11.25 -2.19
C TYR A 5 -7.67 11.28 -1.51
N LEU A 6 -7.60 11.67 -0.23
CA LEU A 6 -6.35 11.65 0.55
C LEU A 6 -5.84 10.23 0.83
N ASN A 7 -6.74 9.28 1.12
CA ASN A 7 -6.34 7.88 1.37
C ASN A 7 -5.92 7.14 0.09
N TYR A 8 -6.56 7.40 -1.05
CA TYR A 8 -6.15 6.84 -2.34
C TYR A 8 -4.91 7.54 -2.90
N GLY A 9 -4.70 8.83 -2.61
CA GLY A 9 -3.49 9.56 -2.99
C GLY A 9 -2.22 8.97 -2.38
N LEU A 10 -2.27 8.57 -1.11
CA LEU A 10 -1.15 7.87 -0.46
C LEU A 10 -0.85 6.53 -1.15
N ILE A 11 -1.88 5.73 -1.43
CA ILE A 11 -1.73 4.45 -2.12
C ILE A 11 -1.15 4.66 -3.53
N ALA A 12 -1.67 5.63 -4.29
CA ALA A 12 -1.19 5.96 -5.62
C ALA A 12 0.28 6.41 -5.61
N SER A 13 0.69 7.22 -4.63
CA SER A 13 2.08 7.65 -4.45
C SER A 13 3.01 6.46 -4.23
N VAL A 14 2.64 5.52 -3.34
CA VAL A 14 3.43 4.31 -3.07
C VAL A 14 3.52 3.41 -4.31
N VAL A 15 2.44 3.31 -5.09
CA VAL A 15 2.44 2.53 -6.35
C VAL A 15 3.36 3.16 -7.39
N VAL A 16 3.32 4.48 -7.59
CA VAL A 16 4.21 5.20 -8.51
C VAL A 16 5.67 5.05 -8.08
N TRP A 17 5.95 5.16 -6.78
CA TRP A 17 7.28 4.92 -6.23
C TRP A 17 7.77 3.49 -6.51
N ALA A 18 6.95 2.48 -6.22
CA ALA A 18 7.30 1.08 -6.46
C ALA A 18 7.55 0.78 -7.95
N ALA A 19 6.78 1.42 -8.85
CA ALA A 19 6.99 1.30 -10.29
C ALA A 19 8.34 1.88 -10.74
N ILE A 20 8.73 3.06 -10.24
CA ILE A 20 10.03 3.69 -10.56
C ILE A 20 11.19 2.84 -10.04
N VAL A 21 11.09 2.34 -8.79
CA VAL A 21 12.09 1.46 -8.18
C VAL A 21 12.21 0.14 -8.96
N GLY A 22 11.09 -0.42 -9.43
CA GLY A 22 11.07 -1.60 -10.29
C GLY A 22 11.79 -1.36 -11.62
N VAL A 23 11.56 -0.22 -12.28
CA VAL A 23 12.28 0.15 -13.51
C VAL A 23 13.79 0.30 -13.26
N MET A 24 14.19 0.87 -12.12
CA MET A 24 15.61 0.89 -11.72
C MET A 24 16.17 -0.53 -11.54
N ALA A 25 15.42 -1.45 -10.92
CA ALA A 25 15.84 -2.84 -10.79
C ALA A 25 16.09 -3.51 -12.15
N TYR A 26 15.26 -3.24 -13.15
CA TYR A 26 15.44 -3.74 -14.52
C TYR A 26 16.67 -3.13 -15.23
N ARG A 27 17.00 -1.87 -14.94
CA ARG A 27 18.17 -1.18 -15.52
C ARG A 27 19.51 -1.64 -14.90
N LEU A 28 19.53 -2.10 -13.64
CA LEU A 28 20.74 -2.56 -12.94
C LEU A 28 21.02 -4.08 -13.12
N ASN A 29 20.93 -4.58 -14.35
CA ASN A 29 20.98 -6.03 -14.62
C ASN A 29 22.32 -6.70 -14.24
N GLU A 30 23.41 -5.93 -14.11
CA GLU A 30 24.77 -6.43 -13.85
C GLU A 30 25.22 -6.30 -12.38
N SER A 31 24.44 -5.61 -11.51
CA SER A 31 24.84 -5.34 -10.13
C SER A 31 24.11 -6.21 -9.10
N PRO A 32 24.80 -6.78 -8.09
CA PRO A 32 24.18 -7.51 -6.98
C PRO A 32 23.10 -6.70 -6.23
N TRP A 33 23.15 -5.37 -6.32
CA TRP A 33 22.18 -4.45 -5.73
C TRP A 33 20.75 -4.62 -6.26
N ARG A 34 20.55 -5.32 -7.38
CA ARG A 34 19.23 -5.63 -7.92
C ARG A 34 18.30 -6.28 -6.89
N TRP A 35 18.83 -7.17 -6.05
CA TRP A 35 18.05 -7.82 -4.98
C TRP A 35 17.56 -6.85 -3.91
N ALA A 36 18.35 -5.81 -3.59
CA ALA A 36 17.93 -4.76 -2.67
C ALA A 36 16.77 -3.93 -3.26
N PHE A 37 16.81 -3.62 -4.56
CA PHE A 37 15.71 -2.95 -5.24
C PHE A 37 14.45 -3.82 -5.31
N VAL A 38 14.59 -5.11 -5.58
CA VAL A 38 13.46 -6.06 -5.53
C VAL A 38 12.86 -6.11 -4.12
N GLY A 39 13.70 -6.16 -3.09
CA GLY A 39 13.25 -6.08 -1.69
C GLY A 39 12.49 -4.80 -1.38
N LEU A 40 12.93 -3.65 -1.90
CA LEU A 40 12.25 -2.36 -1.76
C LEU A 40 10.89 -2.34 -2.46
N VAL A 41 10.76 -2.92 -3.65
CA VAL A 41 9.47 -3.05 -4.34
C VAL A 41 8.51 -3.92 -3.53
N PHE A 42 9.00 -5.05 -2.99
CA PHE A 42 8.21 -5.91 -2.11
C PHE A 42 7.78 -5.18 -0.83
N ALA A 43 8.67 -4.40 -0.20
CA ALA A 43 8.34 -3.58 0.96
C ALA A 43 7.28 -2.51 0.65
N GLY A 44 7.35 -1.88 -0.53
CA GLY A 44 6.32 -0.98 -1.04
C GLY A 44 4.97 -1.67 -1.19
N GLY A 45 4.95 -2.85 -1.80
CA GLY A 45 3.74 -3.66 -1.96
C GLY A 45 3.13 -4.08 -0.62
N LEU A 46 3.96 -4.51 0.33
CA LEU A 46 3.54 -4.90 1.69
C LEU A 46 2.91 -3.71 2.43
N THR A 47 3.47 -2.51 2.23
CA THR A 47 2.91 -1.26 2.79
C THR A 47 1.50 -0.99 2.26
N VAL A 48 1.27 -1.13 0.96
CA VAL A 48 -0.07 -0.96 0.36
C VAL A 48 -1.05 -2.00 0.91
N ALA A 49 -0.61 -3.26 1.00
CA ALA A 49 -1.44 -4.34 1.55
C ALA A 49 -1.84 -4.07 3.00
N ALA A 50 -0.90 -3.61 3.84
CA ALA A 50 -1.18 -3.25 5.24
C ALA A 50 -2.18 -2.09 5.34
N ILE A 51 -2.06 -1.05 4.52
CA ILE A 51 -3.00 0.08 4.49
C ILE A 51 -4.42 -0.41 4.16
N LEU A 52 -4.56 -1.25 3.13
CA LEU A 52 -5.87 -1.82 2.75
C LEU A 52 -6.45 -2.70 3.85
N TRP A 53 -5.60 -3.49 4.52
CA TRP A 53 -6.03 -4.35 5.60
C TRP A 53 -6.51 -3.58 6.82
N ILE A 54 -5.77 -2.55 7.24
CA ILE A 54 -6.19 -1.64 8.33
C ILE A 54 -7.51 -0.98 7.98
N LYS A 55 -7.65 -0.49 6.73
CA LYS A 55 -8.87 0.16 6.27
C LYS A 55 -10.07 -0.79 6.36
N HIS A 56 -9.90 -2.04 5.90
CA HIS A 56 -10.94 -3.06 5.98
C HIS A 56 -11.28 -3.43 7.44
N TYR A 57 -10.26 -3.55 8.29
CA TYR A 57 -10.44 -3.88 9.71
C TYR A 57 -11.21 -2.80 10.47
N VAL A 58 -10.86 -1.53 10.26
CA VAL A 58 -11.56 -0.39 10.87
C VAL A 58 -13.00 -0.31 10.39
N ASP A 59 -13.24 -0.48 9.08
CA ASP A 59 -14.58 -0.45 8.51
C ASP A 59 -15.47 -1.58 9.05
N ARG A 60 -14.90 -2.78 9.22
CA ARG A 60 -15.59 -3.93 9.81
C ARG A 60 -15.99 -3.67 11.27
N GLN A 61 -15.11 -3.03 12.05
CA GLN A 61 -15.40 -2.65 13.44
C GLN A 61 -16.45 -1.55 13.53
N ALA A 62 -16.37 -0.51 12.69
CA ALA A 62 -17.36 0.56 12.65
C ALA A 62 -18.78 0.02 12.38
N ASN A 63 -18.89 -0.89 11.41
CA ASN A 63 -20.16 -1.56 11.10
C ASN A 63 -20.66 -2.49 12.22
N ALA A 64 -19.75 -3.13 12.98
CA ALA A 64 -20.12 -3.94 14.13
C ALA A 64 -20.64 -3.11 15.30
N ILE A 65 -20.05 -1.93 15.54
CA ILE A 65 -20.52 -0.97 16.56
C ILE A 65 -21.88 -0.39 16.17
N ASP A 66 -22.09 0.00 14.90
CA ASP A 66 -23.36 0.57 14.44
C ASP A 66 -24.53 -0.44 14.56
N ARG A 67 -24.28 -1.73 14.30
CA ARG A 67 -25.30 -2.77 14.51
C ARG A 67 -25.68 -2.93 15.98
N ARG A 68 -24.70 -2.94 16.89
CA ARG A 68 -24.94 -3.07 18.33
C ARG A 68 -25.64 -1.85 18.94
N SER A 69 -25.52 -0.68 18.31
CA SER A 69 -26.22 0.53 18.74
C SER A 69 -27.68 0.60 18.29
N ARG A 70 -28.12 -0.28 17.37
CA ARG A 70 -29.50 -0.32 16.85
C ARG A 70 -30.35 -1.44 17.44
N GLU A 71 -29.74 -2.32 18.23
CA GLU A 71 -30.41 -3.33 19.08
C GLU A 71 -30.63 -2.77 20.47
#